data_AF-A0A1K1MK24-F1
#
_entry.id   AF-A0A1K1MK24-F1
#
_cell.length_a   1.000
_cell.length_b   1.000
_cell.length_c   1.000
_cell.angle_alpha   90.00
_cell.angle_beta   90.00
_cell.angle_gamma   90.00
#
_symmetry.space_group_name_H-M   'P 1'
#
loop_
_entity.id
_entity.type
_entity.pdbx_description
1 polymer ?
#
loop_
_entity_poly.entity_id
_entity_poly.type
_entity_poly.pdbx_seq_one_letter_code
_entity_poly.pdbx_strand_id
1 'polypeptide(L)'
;MYRRRVTVFDIFGRWGIIVAVSLIACIGSFTARRSLTSGTDFLGGRTEIEYFYKINLICFVITLLAVIADIAVFAVACVNKNNSDLRKPAACAVGLIISVFTCAAFTYSVVNIHSDLSSTTIARPSTYVLCSSDDSRYFVGFEDKGEMALIPVTKETFDNLSKGHVIDSDKTHSEVYRAIESRNYVEPAEYDSAVSIEYYFNSAMIEKAELLFVK
;
A
#
# COMPACT_ATOMS: atom_id res chain seq x y z
N MET A 1 -39.95 14.18 30.14
CA MET A 1 -38.51 13.81 30.22
C MET A 1 -37.85 14.10 28.88
N TYR A 2 -37.07 15.18 28.76
CA TYR A 2 -36.32 15.47 27.53
C TYR A 2 -35.00 14.68 27.54
N ARG A 3 -34.86 13.70 26.64
CA ARG A 3 -33.58 13.02 26.36
C ARG A 3 -32.68 14.04 25.64
N ARG A 4 -31.73 14.66 26.34
CA ARG A 4 -30.67 15.45 25.69
C ARG A 4 -29.91 14.51 24.76
N ARG A 5 -29.93 14.78 23.45
CA ARG A 5 -29.00 14.16 22.50
C ARG A 5 -27.62 14.70 22.86
N VAL A 6 -26.83 13.90 23.58
CA VAL A 6 -25.40 14.15 23.75
C VAL A 6 -24.79 13.98 22.36
N THR A 7 -24.40 15.09 21.74
CA THR A 7 -23.66 15.03 20.49
C THR A 7 -22.22 14.66 20.78
N VAL A 8 -21.51 14.08 19.80
CA VAL A 8 -20.07 13.79 19.94
C VAL A 8 -19.29 15.04 20.41
N PHE A 9 -19.71 16.22 19.96
CA PHE A 9 -19.19 17.52 20.40
C PHE A 9 -19.39 17.84 21.89
N ASP A 10 -20.48 17.37 22.52
CA ASP A 10 -20.72 17.55 23.96
C ASP A 10 -19.79 16.70 24.84
N ILE A 11 -19.25 15.60 24.30
CA ILE A 11 -18.30 14.71 24.99
C ILE A 11 -16.88 15.30 24.91
N PHE A 12 -16.54 15.97 23.82
CA PHE A 12 -15.19 16.45 23.57
C PHE A 12 -14.90 17.87 24.09
N GLY A 13 -15.88 18.77 24.22
CA GLY A 13 -15.68 20.08 24.88
C GLY A 13 -14.38 20.81 24.48
N ARG A 14 -13.71 21.47 25.44
CA ARG A 14 -12.41 22.14 25.22
C ARG A 14 -11.25 21.17 24.91
N TRP A 15 -11.44 19.87 25.14
CA TRP A 15 -10.42 18.82 24.98
C TRP A 15 -10.45 18.14 23.61
N GLY A 16 -11.51 18.39 22.82
CA GLY A 16 -11.60 17.99 21.42
C GLY A 16 -10.50 18.60 20.55
N ILE A 17 -9.85 19.67 21.01
CA ILE A 17 -8.70 20.28 20.33
C ILE A 17 -7.53 19.30 20.24
N ILE A 18 -7.27 18.50 21.27
CA ILE A 18 -6.18 17.50 21.26
C ILE A 18 -6.47 16.45 20.19
N VAL A 19 -7.69 15.90 20.20
CA VAL A 19 -8.14 14.94 19.18
C VAL A 19 -8.09 15.55 17.78
N ALA A 20 -8.49 16.81 17.63
CA ALA A 20 -8.44 17.52 16.35
C ALA A 20 -7.01 17.71 15.86
N VAL A 21 -6.06 18.04 16.73
CA VAL A 21 -4.63 18.17 16.37
C VAL A 21 -4.04 16.83 15.94
N SER A 22 -4.30 15.75 16.69
CA SER A 22 -3.87 14.40 16.29
C SER A 22 -4.49 13.98 14.96
N LEU A 23 -5.78 14.27 14.75
CA LEU A 23 -6.48 13.99 13.50
C LEU A 23 -5.91 14.80 12.31
N ILE A 24 -5.62 16.08 12.51
CA ILE A 24 -5.02 16.95 11.50
C ILE A 24 -3.61 16.46 11.14
N ALA A 25 -2.81 16.05 12.12
CA ALA A 25 -1.49 15.48 11.88
C ALA A 25 -1.60 14.19 11.05
N CYS A 26 -2.49 13.28 11.42
CA CYS A 26 -2.68 12.00 10.72
C CYS A 26 -3.21 12.19 9.29
N ILE A 27 -4.27 12.99 9.12
CA ILE A 27 -4.82 13.33 7.79
C ILE A 27 -3.79 14.08 6.96
N GLY A 28 -3.03 14.99 7.59
CA GLY A 28 -1.94 15.74 6.97
C GLY A 28 -0.86 14.80 6.43
N SER A 29 -0.43 13.80 7.19
CA SER A 29 0.54 12.80 6.76
C SER A 29 0.02 11.96 5.57
N PHE A 30 -1.25 11.53 5.59
CA PHE A 30 -1.83 10.81 4.45
C PHE A 30 -1.97 11.70 3.21
N THR A 31 -2.36 12.95 3.39
CA THR A 31 -2.52 13.91 2.29
C THR A 31 -1.17 14.30 1.70
N ALA A 32 -0.16 14.53 2.53
CA ALA A 32 1.21 14.78 2.11
C ALA A 32 1.76 13.58 1.34
N ARG A 33 1.58 12.35 1.84
CA ARG A 33 1.94 11.14 1.10
C ARG A 33 1.26 11.13 -0.26
N ARG A 34 -0.06 11.29 -0.33
CA ARG A 34 -0.80 11.28 -1.60
C ARG A 34 -0.33 12.35 -2.59
N SER A 35 -0.04 13.56 -2.10
CA SER A 35 0.42 14.67 -2.94
C SER A 35 1.86 14.48 -3.40
N LEU A 36 2.73 13.90 -2.58
CA LEU A 36 4.12 13.62 -2.95
C LEU A 36 4.21 12.44 -3.91
N THR A 37 3.24 11.51 -3.85
CA THR A 37 3.16 10.36 -4.76
C THR A 37 2.30 10.61 -5.99
N SER A 38 1.73 11.81 -6.17
CA SER A 38 0.88 12.07 -7.34
C SER A 38 1.76 12.31 -8.57
N GLY A 39 1.57 11.48 -9.61
CA GLY A 39 2.35 11.57 -10.85
C GLY A 39 3.65 10.76 -10.84
N THR A 40 3.87 9.94 -9.81
CA THR A 40 4.97 8.98 -9.82
C THR A 40 4.72 7.86 -10.81
N ASP A 41 5.79 7.42 -11.49
CA ASP A 41 5.72 6.34 -12.45
C ASP A 41 5.83 4.99 -11.74
N PHE A 42 4.73 4.26 -11.62
CA PHE A 42 4.70 2.93 -10.99
C PHE A 42 5.52 1.87 -11.75
N LEU A 43 6.13 2.24 -12.88
CA LEU A 43 7.07 1.44 -13.66
C LEU A 43 8.54 1.86 -13.46
N GLY A 44 8.82 2.83 -12.58
CA GLY A 44 10.16 3.40 -12.36
C GLY A 44 11.15 2.49 -11.59
N GLY A 45 10.80 1.23 -11.33
CA GLY A 45 11.65 0.23 -10.70
C GLY A 45 12.21 0.67 -9.34
N ARG A 46 13.47 0.35 -9.06
CA ARG A 46 14.14 0.67 -7.79
C ARG A 46 14.04 2.14 -7.37
N THR A 47 14.29 3.07 -8.29
CA THR A 47 14.36 4.50 -7.98
C THR A 47 13.04 5.01 -7.41
N GLU A 48 11.94 4.54 -7.98
CA GLU A 48 10.61 4.90 -7.51
C GLU A 48 10.30 4.30 -6.13
N ILE A 49 10.71 3.06 -5.88
CA ILE A 49 10.58 2.42 -4.56
C ILE A 49 11.37 3.17 -3.50
N GLU A 50 12.58 3.63 -3.82
CA GLU A 50 13.38 4.47 -2.92
C GLU A 50 12.70 5.82 -2.64
N TYR A 51 12.01 6.40 -3.62
CA TYR A 51 11.23 7.61 -3.46
C TYR A 51 10.03 7.39 -2.53
N PHE A 52 9.23 6.34 -2.77
CA PHE A 52 8.14 5.92 -1.89
C PHE A 52 8.62 5.61 -0.46
N TYR A 53 9.78 4.97 -0.30
CA TYR A 53 10.39 4.70 0.99
C TYR A 53 10.64 5.99 1.77
N LYS A 54 11.32 6.97 1.14
CA LYS A 54 11.66 8.25 1.76
C LYS A 54 10.40 9.02 2.18
N ILE A 55 9.35 9.04 1.35
CA ILE A 55 8.09 9.70 1.69
C ILE A 55 7.43 9.03 2.90
N ASN A 56 7.33 7.70 2.90
CA ASN A 56 6.73 6.97 4.01
C ASN A 56 7.54 7.14 5.30
N LEU A 57 8.87 7.20 5.20
CA LEU A 57 9.75 7.47 6.34
C LEU A 57 9.52 8.87 6.93
N ILE A 58 9.39 9.90 6.09
CA ILE A 58 9.07 11.26 6.55
C ILE A 58 7.71 11.27 7.27
N CYS A 59 6.69 10.65 6.67
CA CYS A 59 5.36 10.56 7.28
C CYS A 59 5.36 9.79 8.60
N PHE A 60 6.14 8.70 8.67
CA PHE A 60 6.36 7.93 9.89
C PHE A 60 6.97 8.81 10.99
N VAL A 61 8.04 9.56 10.70
CA VAL A 61 8.70 10.42 11.70
C VAL A 61 7.74 11.49 12.23
N ILE A 62 6.96 12.15 11.35
CA ILE A 62 5.96 13.14 11.76
C ILE A 62 4.91 12.51 12.68
N THR A 63 4.40 11.33 12.32
CA THR A 63 3.37 10.64 13.11
C THR A 63 3.94 10.15 14.45
N LEU A 64 5.19 9.70 14.47
CA LEU A 64 5.86 9.27 15.70
C LEU A 64 6.03 10.44 16.69
N LEU A 65 6.37 11.63 16.20
CA LEU A 65 6.42 12.84 17.03
C LEU A 65 5.04 13.18 17.63
N ALA A 66 3.96 13.02 16.86
CA ALA A 66 2.59 13.19 17.36
C ALA A 66 2.26 12.16 18.46
N VAL A 67 2.64 10.89 18.30
CA VAL A 67 2.48 9.86 19.34
C VAL A 67 3.20 10.26 20.63
N ILE A 68 4.45 10.71 20.55
CA ILE A 68 5.23 11.13 21.73
C ILE A 68 4.55 12.31 22.43
N ALA A 69 4.06 13.28 21.67
CA ALA A 69 3.32 14.42 22.21
C ALA A 69 2.01 13.99 22.91
N ASP A 70 1.24 13.09 22.28
CA ASP A 70 0.00 12.55 22.85
C ASP A 70 0.26 11.77 24.15
N ILE A 71 1.34 11.00 24.22
CA ILE A 71 1.76 10.30 25.45
C ILE A 71 2.08 11.31 26.57
N ALA A 72 2.84 12.35 26.27
CA ALA A 72 3.19 13.37 27.26
C ALA A 72 1.96 14.11 27.80
N VAL A 73 1.03 14.48 26.91
CA VAL A 73 -0.23 15.14 27.29
C VAL A 73 -1.14 14.20 28.08
N PHE A 74 -1.21 12.91 27.70
CA PHE A 74 -1.96 11.89 28.44
C PHE A 74 -1.38 11.66 29.84
N ALA A 75 -0.06 11.56 29.98
CA ALA A 75 0.62 11.39 31.26
C ALA A 75 0.33 12.57 32.21
N VAL A 76 0.46 13.81 31.72
CA VAL A 76 0.12 15.01 32.50
C VAL A 76 -1.37 15.07 32.86
N ALA A 77 -2.26 14.62 31.98
CA ALA A 77 -3.68 14.53 32.26
C ALA A 77 -4.01 13.51 33.36
N CYS A 78 -3.28 12.38 33.40
CA CYS A 78 -3.46 11.32 34.39
C CYS A 78 -2.87 11.66 35.77
N VAL A 79 -1.77 12.42 35.83
CA VAL A 79 -1.16 12.86 37.11
C VAL A 79 -2.01 13.96 37.77
N ASN A 80 -2.64 14.83 36.99
CA ASN A 80 -3.52 15.89 37.50
C ASN A 80 -4.94 15.40 37.87
N LYS A 81 -5.03 14.27 38.57
CA LYS A 81 -6.27 13.56 38.99
C LYS A 81 -7.21 14.35 39.92
N ASN A 82 -6.86 15.58 40.29
CA ASN A 82 -7.68 16.43 41.16
C ASN A 82 -8.95 16.98 40.49
N ASN A 83 -9.13 16.79 39.19
CA ASN A 83 -10.34 17.21 38.49
C ASN A 83 -11.23 16.00 38.17
N SER A 84 -12.48 16.03 38.63
CA SER A 84 -13.56 15.06 38.38
C SER A 84 -14.00 14.96 36.90
N ASP A 85 -13.24 15.53 35.96
CA ASP A 85 -13.56 15.58 34.54
C ASP A 85 -12.90 14.43 33.77
N LEU A 86 -13.57 13.26 33.80
CA LEU A 86 -13.18 12.05 33.05
C LEU A 86 -13.12 12.25 31.52
N ARG A 87 -13.62 13.36 30.99
CA ARG A 87 -13.62 13.65 29.54
C ARG A 87 -12.23 13.96 29.01
N LYS A 88 -11.35 14.53 29.85
CA LYS A 88 -9.96 14.86 29.48
C LYS A 88 -9.10 13.62 29.20
N PRO A 89 -8.97 12.63 30.11
CA PRO A 89 -8.20 11.41 29.82
C PRO A 89 -8.83 10.60 28.68
N ALA A 90 -10.15 10.61 28.54
CA ALA A 90 -10.83 9.95 27.42
C ALA A 90 -10.47 10.59 26.06
N ALA A 91 -10.47 11.92 25.96
CA ALA A 91 -10.08 12.62 24.73
C ALA A 91 -8.60 12.39 24.37
N CYS A 92 -7.70 12.44 25.37
CA CYS A 92 -6.29 12.15 25.16
C CYS A 92 -6.06 10.68 24.73
N ALA A 93 -6.82 9.72 25.27
CA ALA A 93 -6.73 8.32 24.87
C ALA A 93 -7.17 8.11 23.41
N VAL A 94 -8.23 8.79 22.96
CA VAL A 94 -8.68 8.73 21.56
C VAL A 94 -7.63 9.30 20.61
N GLY A 95 -7.04 10.47 20.94
CA GLY A 95 -5.94 11.04 20.16
C GLY A 95 -4.75 10.10 20.04
N LEU A 96 -4.33 9.51 21.17
CA LEU A 96 -3.24 8.53 21.23
C LEU A 96 -3.52 7.30 20.36
N ILE A 97 -4.74 6.74 20.42
CA ILE A 97 -5.13 5.59 19.60
C ILE A 97 -4.98 5.93 18.10
N ILE A 98 -5.50 7.07 17.66
CA ILE A 98 -5.42 7.51 16.26
C ILE A 98 -3.96 7.64 15.79
N SER A 99 -3.13 8.31 16.60
CA SER A 99 -1.72 8.52 16.30
C SER A 99 -0.95 7.21 16.25
N VAL A 100 -1.19 6.28 17.19
CA VAL A 100 -0.53 4.96 17.22
C VAL A 100 -0.92 4.10 16.02
N PHE A 101 -2.22 4.04 15.67
CA PHE A 101 -2.67 3.30 14.50
C PHE A 101 -2.06 3.86 13.21
N THR A 102 -2.03 5.18 13.07
CA THR A 102 -1.42 5.84 11.90
C THR A 102 0.09 5.57 11.85
N CYS A 103 0.76 5.60 12.99
CA CYS A 103 2.19 5.30 13.10
C CYS A 103 2.48 3.85 12.67
N ALA A 104 1.70 2.89 13.17
CA ALA A 104 1.82 1.48 12.80
C ALA A 104 1.61 1.24 11.29
N ALA A 105 0.64 1.93 10.68
CA ALA A 105 0.42 1.85 9.23
C ALA A 105 1.64 2.32 8.42
N PHE A 106 2.28 3.43 8.84
CA PHE A 106 3.52 3.88 8.20
C PHE A 106 4.70 2.96 8.50
N THR A 107 4.84 2.42 9.71
CA THR A 107 5.88 1.43 10.04
C THR A 107 5.77 0.21 9.14
N TYR A 108 4.57 -0.36 9.00
CA TYR A 108 4.34 -1.50 8.14
C TYR A 108 4.73 -1.20 6.68
N SER A 109 4.33 -0.03 6.17
CA SER A 109 4.71 0.41 4.83
C SER A 109 6.23 0.58 4.67
N VAL A 110 6.91 1.17 5.65
CA VAL A 110 8.38 1.37 5.63
C VAL A 110 9.11 0.03 5.66
N VAL A 111 8.67 -0.91 6.49
CA VAL A 111 9.28 -2.25 6.61
C VAL A 111 9.12 -3.04 5.31
N ASN A 112 7.92 -3.06 4.73
CA ASN A 112 7.67 -3.75 3.47
C ASN A 112 8.51 -3.20 2.32
N ILE A 113 8.55 -1.86 2.18
CA ILE A 113 9.35 -1.21 1.14
C ILE A 113 10.86 -1.43 1.39
N HIS A 114 11.31 -1.40 2.65
CA HIS A 114 12.71 -1.69 2.97
C HIS A 114 13.10 -3.12 2.60
N SER A 115 12.22 -4.10 2.86
CA SER A 115 12.42 -5.48 2.46
C SER A 115 12.65 -5.57 0.95
N ASP A 116 11.82 -4.89 0.16
CA ASP A 116 11.95 -4.83 -1.30
C ASP A 116 13.26 -4.16 -1.75
N LEU A 117 13.68 -3.06 -1.10
CA LEU A 117 14.94 -2.39 -1.41
C LEU A 117 16.19 -3.22 -1.05
N SER A 118 16.06 -4.08 -0.04
CA SER A 118 17.14 -4.97 0.41
C SER A 118 17.37 -6.16 -0.52
N SER A 119 16.31 -6.63 -1.20
CA SER A 119 16.40 -7.70 -2.19
C SER A 119 15.24 -7.69 -3.17
N THR A 120 15.54 -7.81 -4.46
CA THR A 120 14.55 -8.14 -5.48
C THR A 120 14.17 -9.63 -5.40
N THR A 121 12.94 -9.95 -5.78
CA THR A 121 12.48 -11.33 -5.96
C THR A 121 12.60 -11.71 -7.43
N ILE A 122 13.14 -12.88 -7.72
CA ILE A 122 13.23 -13.41 -9.08
C ILE A 122 12.29 -14.61 -9.19
N ALA A 123 11.18 -14.45 -9.91
CA ALA A 123 10.28 -15.52 -10.29
C ALA A 123 10.66 -16.08 -11.66
N ARG A 124 10.53 -17.40 -11.82
CA ARG A 124 10.72 -18.09 -13.11
C ARG A 124 9.50 -18.94 -13.45
N PRO A 125 8.33 -18.32 -13.67
CA PRO A 125 7.13 -19.06 -13.94
C PRO A 125 7.22 -19.73 -15.32
N SER A 126 6.70 -20.94 -15.42
CA SER A 126 6.56 -21.68 -16.70
C SER A 126 5.37 -21.19 -17.53
N THR A 127 4.43 -20.49 -16.88
CA THR A 127 3.24 -19.93 -17.50
C THR A 127 2.98 -18.53 -16.95
N TYR A 128 2.56 -17.60 -17.80
CA TYR A 128 2.18 -16.25 -17.41
C TYR A 128 1.03 -15.74 -18.25
N VAL A 129 0.31 -14.76 -17.74
CA VAL A 129 -0.83 -14.13 -18.41
C VAL A 129 -0.47 -12.68 -18.68
N LEU A 130 -0.64 -12.24 -19.91
CA LEU A 130 -0.57 -10.83 -20.26
C LEU A 130 -1.99 -10.28 -20.39
N CYS A 131 -2.22 -9.08 -19.87
CA CYS A 131 -3.47 -8.38 -20.07
C CYS A 131 -3.26 -6.87 -20.08
N SER A 132 -4.27 -6.16 -20.56
CA SER A 132 -4.31 -4.70 -20.52
C SER A 132 -5.53 -4.21 -19.76
N SER A 133 -5.53 -2.93 -19.39
CA SER A 133 -6.70 -2.24 -18.83
C SER A 133 -7.23 -1.21 -19.83
N ASP A 134 -8.47 -0.78 -19.65
CA ASP A 134 -9.12 0.24 -20.48
C ASP A 134 -8.29 1.54 -20.61
N ASP A 135 -7.48 1.87 -19.59
CA ASP A 135 -6.58 3.03 -19.58
C ASP A 135 -5.25 2.79 -20.31
N SER A 136 -5.15 1.76 -21.16
CA SER A 136 -3.91 1.38 -21.88
C SER A 136 -2.70 1.07 -20.99
N ARG A 137 -2.94 0.64 -19.73
CA ARG A 137 -1.89 0.07 -18.87
C ARG A 137 -1.77 -1.43 -19.12
N TYR A 138 -0.54 -1.93 -19.10
CA TYR A 138 -0.18 -3.31 -19.40
C TYR A 138 0.25 -4.03 -18.13
N PHE A 139 -0.08 -5.32 -18.02
CA PHE A 139 0.21 -6.13 -16.84
C PHE A 139 0.72 -7.51 -17.23
N VAL A 140 1.53 -8.08 -16.34
CA VAL A 140 1.90 -9.50 -16.33
C VAL A 140 1.38 -10.15 -15.05
N GLY A 141 0.60 -11.20 -15.22
CA GLY A 141 0.07 -12.04 -14.16
C GLY A 141 0.80 -13.38 -14.12
N PHE A 142 1.18 -13.85 -12.94
CA PHE A 142 1.79 -15.17 -12.75
C PHE A 142 1.60 -15.65 -11.32
N GLU A 143 1.82 -16.94 -11.10
CA GLU A 143 1.86 -17.50 -9.75
C GLU A 143 3.30 -17.53 -9.24
N ASP A 144 3.52 -17.03 -8.03
CA ASP A 144 4.80 -17.16 -7.33
C ASP A 144 4.54 -17.44 -5.84
N LYS A 145 5.27 -18.41 -5.27
CA LYS A 145 5.12 -18.84 -3.87
C LYS A 145 3.69 -19.21 -3.43
N GLY A 146 2.85 -19.68 -4.35
CA GLY A 146 1.45 -20.03 -4.08
C GLY A 146 0.52 -18.82 -3.99
N GLU A 147 0.99 -17.65 -4.40
CA GLU A 147 0.20 -16.42 -4.51
C GLU A 147 0.17 -15.92 -5.96
N MET A 148 -0.93 -15.26 -6.31
CA MET A 148 -1.08 -14.62 -7.61
C MET A 148 -0.43 -13.23 -7.58
N ALA A 149 0.59 -13.03 -8.40
CA ALA A 149 1.18 -11.74 -8.68
C ALA A 149 0.55 -11.15 -9.95
N LEU A 150 0.13 -9.89 -9.89
CA LEU A 150 -0.28 -9.10 -11.06
C LEU A 150 0.47 -7.78 -11.03
N ILE A 151 1.43 -7.64 -11.94
CA ILE A 151 2.43 -6.57 -11.88
C ILE A 151 2.31 -5.69 -13.13
N PRO A 152 2.24 -4.36 -12.99
CA PRO A 152 2.24 -3.45 -14.12
C PRO A 152 3.60 -3.50 -14.85
N VAL A 153 3.56 -3.42 -16.18
CA VAL A 153 4.74 -3.45 -17.05
C VAL A 153 4.70 -2.33 -18.08
N THR A 154 5.88 -1.98 -18.60
CA THR A 154 5.95 -1.06 -19.75
C THR A 154 5.40 -1.74 -21.00
N LYS A 155 4.98 -0.94 -21.98
CA LYS A 155 4.57 -1.47 -23.28
C LYS A 155 5.70 -2.26 -23.96
N GLU A 156 6.94 -1.79 -23.86
CA GLU A 156 8.10 -2.49 -24.43
C GLU A 156 8.28 -3.88 -23.80
N THR A 157 8.16 -3.98 -22.47
CA THR A 157 8.20 -5.27 -21.77
C THR A 157 7.03 -6.16 -22.17
N PHE A 158 5.82 -5.62 -22.25
CA PHE A 158 4.63 -6.34 -22.71
C PHE A 158 4.80 -6.89 -24.13
N ASP A 159 5.21 -6.04 -25.07
CA ASP A 159 5.45 -6.41 -26.46
C ASP A 159 6.57 -7.47 -26.56
N ASN A 160 7.59 -7.40 -25.71
CA ASN A 160 8.62 -8.43 -25.66
C ASN A 160 8.10 -9.77 -25.14
N LEU A 161 7.34 -9.77 -24.05
CA LEU A 161 6.73 -10.98 -23.48
C LEU A 161 5.66 -11.58 -24.41
N SER A 162 4.99 -10.76 -25.23
CA SER A 162 3.99 -11.23 -26.19
C SER A 162 4.54 -12.13 -27.31
N LYS A 163 5.87 -12.18 -27.47
CA LYS A 163 6.57 -13.07 -28.41
C LYS A 163 6.64 -14.52 -27.94
N GLY A 164 6.14 -14.83 -26.74
CA GLY A 164 6.01 -16.19 -26.23
C GLY A 164 4.96 -17.00 -27.01
N HIS A 165 4.93 -18.30 -26.74
CA HIS A 165 3.93 -19.23 -27.24
C HIS A 165 2.63 -19.13 -26.43
N VAL A 166 1.49 -19.01 -27.14
CA VAL A 166 0.15 -18.79 -26.56
C VAL A 166 -0.56 -20.12 -26.34
N ILE A 167 -1.26 -20.26 -25.22
CA ILE A 167 -2.11 -21.41 -24.94
C ILE A 167 -3.49 -21.19 -25.60
N ASP A 168 -3.71 -21.80 -26.76
CA ASP A 168 -4.95 -21.69 -27.57
C ASP A 168 -6.12 -22.57 -27.06
N SER A 169 -5.99 -23.21 -25.89
CA SER A 169 -6.94 -24.24 -25.42
C SER A 169 -7.86 -23.73 -24.30
N ASP A 170 -9.15 -23.56 -24.63
CA ASP A 170 -10.25 -23.15 -23.72
C ASP A 170 -10.35 -23.93 -22.38
N LYS A 171 -9.69 -25.09 -22.25
CA LYS A 171 -9.83 -25.99 -21.10
C LYS A 171 -8.63 -26.06 -20.17
N THR A 172 -7.52 -25.40 -20.49
CA THR A 172 -6.24 -25.50 -19.74
C THR A 172 -5.75 -24.19 -19.15
N HIS A 173 -6.65 -23.22 -18.96
CA HIS A 173 -6.26 -21.93 -18.38
C HIS A 173 -5.97 -22.00 -16.88
N SER A 174 -4.90 -21.33 -16.46
CA SER A 174 -4.50 -21.24 -15.04
C SER A 174 -5.50 -20.47 -14.19
N GLU A 175 -5.38 -20.59 -12.87
CA GLU A 175 -6.18 -19.78 -11.92
C GLU A 175 -5.92 -18.28 -12.08
N VAL A 176 -4.70 -17.91 -12.48
CA VAL A 176 -4.31 -16.53 -12.79
C VAL A 176 -5.13 -15.97 -13.94
N TYR A 177 -5.24 -16.72 -15.04
CA TYR A 177 -6.04 -16.31 -16.20
C TYR A 177 -7.50 -16.06 -15.81
N ARG A 178 -8.12 -17.03 -15.12
CA ARG A 178 -9.53 -16.94 -14.70
C ARG A 178 -9.79 -15.76 -13.78
N ALA A 179 -8.86 -15.48 -12.87
CA ALA A 179 -8.98 -14.32 -11.99
C ALA A 179 -8.86 -13.00 -12.75
N ILE A 180 -7.97 -12.90 -13.74
CA ILE A 180 -7.83 -11.71 -14.59
C ILE A 180 -9.08 -11.52 -15.46
N GLU A 181 -9.58 -12.58 -16.09
CA GLU A 181 -10.80 -12.56 -16.89
C GLU A 181 -12.01 -12.07 -16.06
N SER A 182 -12.14 -12.54 -14.81
CA SER A 182 -13.21 -12.12 -13.90
C SER A 182 -13.16 -10.65 -13.47
N ARG A 183 -12.04 -9.95 -13.69
CA ARG A 183 -11.79 -8.58 -13.22
C ARG A 183 -11.93 -7.51 -14.32
N ASN A 184 -12.53 -7.86 -15.47
CA ASN A 184 -12.74 -6.97 -16.62
C ASN A 184 -11.43 -6.38 -17.20
N TYR A 185 -10.34 -7.16 -17.18
CA TYR A 185 -9.15 -6.79 -17.97
C TYR A 185 -9.39 -7.09 -19.45
N VAL A 186 -8.75 -6.31 -20.31
CA VAL A 186 -8.88 -6.38 -21.76
C VAL A 186 -7.90 -7.39 -22.32
N GLU A 187 -8.42 -8.28 -23.18
CA GLU A 187 -7.68 -9.27 -23.97
C GLU A 187 -6.65 -10.06 -23.15
N PRO A 188 -7.07 -10.77 -22.07
CA PRO A 188 -6.15 -11.65 -21.36
C PRO A 188 -5.69 -12.79 -22.29
N ALA A 189 -4.38 -12.98 -22.36
CA ALA A 189 -3.75 -14.07 -23.11
C ALA A 189 -2.77 -14.81 -22.21
N GLU A 190 -2.84 -16.13 -22.20
CA GLU A 190 -1.96 -16.99 -21.43
C GLU A 190 -0.86 -17.59 -22.30
N TYR A 191 0.35 -17.61 -21.76
CA TYR A 191 1.56 -18.05 -22.44
C TYR A 191 2.22 -19.18 -21.64
N ASP A 192 2.72 -20.20 -22.33
CA ASP A 192 3.46 -21.34 -21.76
C ASP A 192 4.98 -21.23 -21.96
N SER A 193 5.47 -20.00 -22.17
CA SER A 193 6.89 -19.72 -22.34
C SER A 193 7.59 -19.46 -21.01
N ALA A 194 8.79 -20.02 -20.84
CA ALA A 194 9.61 -19.72 -19.68
C ALA A 194 9.99 -18.24 -19.68
N VAL A 195 9.74 -17.56 -18.57
CA VAL A 195 10.08 -16.14 -18.36
C VAL A 195 10.85 -15.99 -17.05
N SER A 196 11.74 -15.01 -16.99
CA SER A 196 12.37 -14.55 -15.75
C SER A 196 11.82 -13.18 -15.42
N ILE A 197 11.17 -13.05 -14.27
CA ILE A 197 10.58 -11.80 -13.79
C ILE A 197 11.28 -11.43 -12.49
N GLU A 198 12.06 -10.36 -12.54
CA GLU A 198 12.65 -9.70 -11.37
C GLU A 198 11.72 -8.57 -10.93
N TYR A 199 11.23 -8.65 -9.70
CA TYR A 199 10.23 -7.73 -9.18
C TYR A 199 10.36 -7.52 -7.67
N TYR A 200 9.74 -6.47 -7.19
CA TYR A 200 9.64 -6.10 -5.79
C TYR A 200 8.31 -6.61 -5.24
N PHE A 201 8.37 -7.63 -4.39
CA PHE A 201 7.21 -8.41 -3.97
C PHE A 201 6.14 -7.55 -3.28
N ASN A 202 6.53 -6.77 -2.28
CA ASN A 202 5.55 -6.00 -1.50
C ASN A 202 5.05 -4.74 -2.21
N SER A 203 5.86 -4.20 -3.13
CA SER A 203 5.56 -3.00 -3.91
C SER A 203 4.84 -3.30 -5.22
N ALA A 204 4.78 -4.59 -5.62
CA ALA A 204 4.23 -5.06 -6.89
C ALA A 204 4.77 -4.24 -8.08
N MET A 205 6.09 -4.05 -8.13
CA MET A 205 6.78 -3.30 -9.19
C MET A 205 7.81 -4.18 -9.88
N ILE A 206 7.88 -4.09 -11.20
CA ILE A 206 8.84 -4.84 -11.99
C ILE A 206 10.18 -4.09 -12.06
N GLU A 207 11.27 -4.81 -11.87
CA GLU A 207 12.63 -4.30 -12.17
C GLU A 207 13.03 -4.76 -13.57
N LYS A 208 12.75 -6.02 -13.90
CA LYS A 208 13.13 -6.63 -15.18
C LYS A 208 12.21 -7.79 -15.52
N ALA A 209 11.82 -7.94 -16.78
CA ALA A 209 11.23 -9.18 -17.27
C ALA A 209 11.72 -9.54 -18.66
N GLU A 210 12.09 -10.81 -18.81
CA GLU A 210 12.69 -11.33 -20.03
C GLU A 210 12.19 -12.74 -20.31
N LEU A 211 11.83 -13.00 -21.57
CA LEU A 211 11.64 -14.37 -22.04
C LEU A 211 12.96 -15.13 -21.93
N LEU A 212 12.93 -16.28 -21.28
CA LEU A 212 14.04 -17.20 -21.26
C LEU A 212 13.95 -18.03 -22.54
N PHE A 213 15.00 -18.01 -23.36
CA PHE A 213 15.06 -18.75 -24.62
C PHE A 213 14.49 -20.17 -24.48
N VAL A 214 13.34 -20.37 -25.13
CA VAL A 214 12.79 -21.69 -25.44
C VAL A 214 13.69 -22.25 -26.54
N LYS A 215 14.32 -23.40 -26.27
CA LYS A 215 15.16 -24.12 -27.24
C LYS A 215 14.36 -24.52 -28.47
#